data_AF-A0A7Y3M8T8-F1
#
_entry.id   AF-A0A7Y3M8T8-F1
#
_cell.length_a   1.000
_cell.length_b   1.000
_cell.length_c   1.000
_cell.angle_alpha   90.00
_cell.angle_beta   90.00
_cell.angle_gamma   90.00
#
_symmetry.space_group_name_H-M   'P 1'
#
loop_
_entity.id
_entity.type
_entity.pdbx_description
1 polymer ?
#
loop_
_entity_poly.entity_id
_entity_poly.type
_entity_poly.pdbx_seq_one_letter_code
_entity_poly.pdbx_strand_id
1 'polypeptide(L)'
;MRPFLNWLIGLRGSPEAIARGVAVGMVVAFTPTIGIQTVLALGLATLLGANRPVSIVPTWLTNPLTIPPVYGFTYMLGNLVWPGPDLERVSGAIRDAARELDGLDFLAFREQLGVFFDLGLDVFVALWIGGLLLGSLAAAISYPLTLRAVVHLRERRERGKRRRHRTRRRRP
;
A
#
# COMPACT_ATOMS: atom_id res chain seq x y z
N MET A 1 -20.23 8.64 -2.41
CA MET A 1 -19.00 9.47 -2.59
C MET A 1 -18.73 10.52 -1.50
N ARG A 2 -19.73 11.17 -0.88
CA ARG A 2 -19.50 12.17 0.21
C ARG A 2 -18.77 11.65 1.47
N PRO A 3 -18.94 10.38 1.93
CA PRO A 3 -18.30 9.90 3.17
C PRO A 3 -16.77 9.83 3.06
N PHE A 4 -16.27 9.29 1.95
CA PHE A 4 -14.83 9.11 1.69
C PHE A 4 -14.08 10.45 1.68
N LEU A 5 -14.64 11.48 1.04
CA LEU A 5 -14.07 12.83 1.02
C LEU A 5 -13.98 13.43 2.43
N ASN A 6 -15.00 13.22 3.27
CA ASN A 6 -15.00 13.72 4.64
C ASN A 6 -13.97 13.01 5.52
N TRP A 7 -13.78 11.71 5.32
CA TRP A 7 -12.72 10.94 5.97
C TRP A 7 -11.33 11.46 5.59
N LEU A 8 -11.06 11.64 4.29
CA LEU A 8 -9.79 12.15 3.76
C LEU A 8 -9.43 13.54 4.31
N ILE A 9 -10.42 14.43 4.42
CA ILE A 9 -10.22 15.77 4.98
C ILE A 9 -10.05 15.72 6.51
N GLY A 10 -10.62 14.70 7.17
CA GLY A 10 -10.54 14.49 8.62
C GLY A 10 -9.22 13.89 9.09
N LEU A 11 -8.37 13.40 8.18
CA LEU A 11 -7.05 12.88 8.51
C LEU A 11 -6.21 13.96 9.18
N ARG A 12 -5.67 13.64 10.37
CA ARG A 12 -4.76 14.53 11.11
C ARG A 12 -3.40 14.59 10.43
N GLY A 13 -2.70 15.73 10.54
CA GLY A 13 -1.37 15.92 9.96
C GLY A 13 -1.34 16.75 8.68
N SER A 14 -0.13 17.09 8.23
CA SER A 14 0.06 17.88 7.00
C SER A 14 -0.28 17.05 5.76
N PRO A 15 -0.69 17.69 4.63
CA PRO A 15 -0.94 16.99 3.38
C PRO A 15 0.25 16.12 2.92
N GLU A 16 1.48 16.60 3.14
CA GLU A 16 2.72 15.91 2.80
C GLU A 16 2.95 14.68 3.67
N ALA A 17 2.61 14.74 4.96
CA ALA A 17 2.70 13.58 5.85
C ALA A 17 1.68 12.49 5.47
N ILE A 18 0.47 12.88 5.07
CA ILE A 18 -0.57 11.95 4.57
C ILE A 18 -0.12 11.32 3.25
N ALA A 19 0.37 12.12 2.31
CA ALA A 19 0.88 11.63 1.03
C ALA A 19 2.08 10.69 1.20
N ARG A 20 3.02 11.01 2.09
CA ARG A 20 4.11 10.09 2.47
C ARG A 20 3.57 8.80 3.08
N GLY A 21 2.54 8.88 3.91
CA GLY A 21 1.90 7.71 4.51
C GLY A 21 1.41 6.74 3.44
N VAL A 22 0.64 7.24 2.47
CA VAL A 22 0.17 6.42 1.34
C VAL A 22 1.34 5.84 0.56
N ALA A 23 2.35 6.65 0.23
CA ALA A 23 3.52 6.19 -0.53
C ALA A 23 4.27 5.05 0.18
N VAL A 24 4.54 5.19 1.48
CA VAL A 24 5.16 4.13 2.30
C VAL A 24 4.31 2.86 2.29
N GLY A 25 3.00 2.99 2.50
CA GLY A 25 2.11 1.85 2.45
C GLY A 25 2.13 1.15 1.09
N MET A 26 2.17 1.89 -0.03
CA MET A 26 2.24 1.29 -1.37
C MET A 26 3.51 0.47 -1.55
N VAL A 27 4.69 0.97 -1.11
CA VAL A 27 5.93 0.20 -1.18
C VAL A 27 5.78 -1.12 -0.42
N VAL A 28 5.28 -1.07 0.83
CA VAL A 28 5.12 -2.25 1.68
C VAL A 28 4.04 -3.22 1.17
N ALA A 29 2.99 -2.72 0.51
CA ALA A 29 1.92 -3.55 -0.02
C ALA A 29 2.42 -4.53 -1.11
N PHE A 30 3.42 -4.10 -1.89
CA PHE A 30 4.01 -4.90 -2.97
C PHE A 30 5.22 -5.74 -2.55
N THR A 31 5.76 -5.54 -1.34
CA THR A 31 6.79 -6.43 -0.81
C THR A 31 6.18 -7.74 -0.33
N PRO A 32 6.86 -8.89 -0.53
CA PRO A 32 6.34 -10.18 -0.13
C PRO A 32 6.52 -10.36 1.38
N THR A 33 5.74 -9.65 2.17
CA THR A 33 5.88 -9.55 3.63
C THR A 33 4.53 -9.74 4.33
N ILE A 34 3.69 -10.64 3.81
CA ILE A 34 2.34 -10.92 4.35
C ILE A 34 2.45 -11.31 5.83
N GLY A 35 1.45 -10.91 6.61
CA GLY A 35 1.45 -11.08 8.07
C GLY A 35 2.20 -9.97 8.83
N ILE A 36 3.29 -9.43 8.27
CA ILE A 36 4.08 -8.36 8.92
C ILE A 36 3.99 -6.99 8.23
N GLN A 37 3.26 -6.86 7.11
CA GLN A 37 3.11 -5.60 6.36
C GLN A 37 2.68 -4.42 7.23
N THR A 38 1.72 -4.62 8.13
CA THR A 38 1.26 -3.55 9.03
C THR A 38 2.38 -3.03 9.93
N VAL A 39 3.18 -3.94 10.50
CA VAL A 39 4.31 -3.58 11.37
C VAL A 39 5.38 -2.85 10.58
N LEU A 40 5.72 -3.35 9.38
CA LEU A 40 6.67 -2.70 8.48
C LEU A 40 6.21 -1.31 8.04
N ALA A 41 4.95 -1.16 7.63
CA ALA A 41 4.38 0.11 7.23
C ALA A 41 4.41 1.13 8.37
N LEU A 42 4.02 0.73 9.58
CA LEU A 42 4.07 1.58 10.78
C LEU A 42 5.50 1.97 11.15
N GLY A 43 6.45 1.03 11.08
CA GLY A 43 7.86 1.27 11.35
C GLY A 43 8.46 2.27 10.36
N LEU A 44 8.30 2.02 9.06
CA LEU A 44 8.79 2.91 8.00
C LEU A 44 8.10 4.27 8.05
N ALA A 45 6.80 4.32 8.30
CA ALA A 45 6.09 5.59 8.44
C ALA A 45 6.60 6.39 9.64
N THR A 46 6.99 5.73 10.73
CA THR A 46 7.62 6.37 11.87
C THR A 46 8.99 6.96 11.52
N LEU A 47 9.84 6.18 10.84
CA LEU A 47 11.18 6.59 10.45
C LEU A 47 11.17 7.76 9.45
N LEU A 48 10.22 7.76 8.52
CA LEU A 48 10.14 8.77 7.45
C LEU A 48 9.27 9.99 7.79
N GLY A 49 8.80 10.09 9.04
CA GLY A 49 7.90 11.17 9.49
C GLY A 49 6.58 11.22 8.70
N ALA A 50 6.09 10.05 8.29
CA ALA A 50 4.85 9.89 7.55
C ALA A 50 3.65 9.67 8.49
N ASN A 51 2.44 9.84 7.96
CA ASN A 51 1.23 9.57 8.71
C ASN A 51 1.06 8.04 8.92
N ARG A 52 1.31 7.57 10.15
CA ARG A 52 1.30 6.14 10.49
C ARG A 52 -0.06 5.46 10.22
N PRO A 53 -1.22 5.95 10.71
CA PRO A 53 -2.50 5.33 10.38
C PRO A 53 -2.77 5.22 8.87
N VAL A 54 -2.41 6.26 8.10
CA VAL A 54 -2.62 6.27 6.66
C VAL A 54 -1.73 5.24 5.95
N SER A 55 -0.52 4.99 6.45
CA SER A 55 0.41 4.01 5.86
C SER A 55 -0.07 2.57 5.90
N ILE A 56 -1.00 2.23 6.80
CA ILE A 56 -1.58 0.89 6.88
C ILE A 56 -2.54 0.64 5.70
N VAL A 57 -3.27 1.67 5.26
CA VAL A 57 -4.39 1.50 4.32
C VAL A 57 -3.98 0.79 3.02
N PRO A 58 -2.85 1.15 2.36
CA PRO A 58 -2.43 0.45 1.15
C PRO A 58 -2.06 -1.02 1.36
N THR A 59 -1.64 -1.44 2.57
CA THR A 59 -1.27 -2.84 2.84
C THR A 59 -2.46 -3.80 2.67
N TRP A 60 -3.68 -3.29 2.79
CA TRP A 60 -4.90 -4.08 2.57
C TRP A 60 -5.18 -4.37 1.08
N LEU A 61 -4.36 -3.82 0.17
CA LEU A 61 -4.42 -4.19 -1.23
C LEU A 61 -4.16 -5.69 -1.41
N THR A 62 -3.36 -6.30 -0.55
CA THR A 62 -2.87 -7.68 -0.67
C THR A 62 -3.78 -8.62 0.12
N ASN A 63 -4.74 -9.23 -0.57
CA ASN A 63 -5.73 -10.16 -0.04
C ASN A 63 -5.79 -11.42 -0.93
N PRO A 64 -6.43 -12.52 -0.51
CA PRO A 64 -6.45 -13.78 -1.27
C PRO A 64 -6.81 -13.64 -2.75
N LEU A 65 -7.67 -12.68 -3.09
CA LEU A 65 -8.06 -12.42 -4.48
C LEU A 65 -6.98 -11.68 -5.27
N THR A 66 -6.28 -10.73 -4.65
CA THR A 66 -5.30 -9.86 -5.33
C THR A 66 -3.87 -10.38 -5.25
N ILE A 67 -3.55 -11.29 -4.32
CA ILE A 67 -2.21 -11.87 -4.16
C ILE A 67 -1.71 -12.55 -5.45
N PRO A 68 -2.48 -13.45 -6.09
CA PRO A 68 -2.01 -14.10 -7.31
C PRO A 68 -1.63 -13.13 -8.43
N PRO A 69 -2.46 -12.14 -8.82
CA PRO A 69 -2.05 -11.20 -9.85
C PRO A 69 -0.95 -10.24 -9.39
N VAL A 70 -0.95 -9.80 -8.13
CA VAL A 70 0.06 -8.87 -7.61
C VAL A 70 1.43 -9.54 -7.57
N TYR A 71 1.57 -10.70 -6.92
CA TYR A 71 2.85 -11.37 -6.79
C TYR A 71 3.29 -12.09 -8.06
N GLY A 72 2.37 -12.51 -8.92
CA GLY A 72 2.72 -12.95 -10.26
C GLY A 72 3.39 -11.82 -11.05
N PHE A 73 2.87 -10.60 -10.97
CA PHE A 73 3.44 -9.45 -11.67
C PHE A 73 4.74 -8.96 -11.02
N THR A 74 4.84 -8.91 -9.68
CA THR A 74 6.11 -8.57 -9.04
C THR A 74 7.17 -9.62 -9.32
N TYR A 75 6.85 -10.93 -9.30
CA TYR A 75 7.81 -11.95 -9.69
C TYR A 75 8.24 -11.80 -11.14
N MET A 76 7.30 -11.57 -12.06
CA MET A 76 7.64 -11.33 -13.48
C MET A 76 8.61 -10.16 -13.64
N LEU A 77 8.37 -9.02 -12.97
CA LEU A 77 9.28 -7.87 -12.99
C LEU A 77 10.64 -8.19 -12.36
N GLY A 78 10.63 -8.92 -11.25
CA GLY A 78 11.85 -9.36 -10.56
C GLY A 78 12.68 -10.30 -11.41
N ASN A 79 12.03 -11.24 -12.11
CA ASN A 79 12.65 -12.26 -12.95
C ASN A 79 13.37 -11.67 -14.16
N LEU A 80 13.00 -10.46 -14.60
CA LEU A 80 13.74 -9.71 -15.61
C LEU A 80 15.12 -9.25 -15.11
N VAL A 81 15.29 -9.10 -13.79
CA VAL A 81 16.52 -8.61 -13.15
C VAL A 81 17.30 -9.77 -12.52
N TRP A 82 16.59 -10.70 -11.88
CA TRP A 82 17.14 -11.90 -11.25
C TRP A 82 16.39 -13.13 -11.76
N PRO A 83 16.87 -13.75 -12.85
CA PRO A 83 16.23 -14.91 -13.44
C PRO A 83 16.18 -16.09 -12.46
N GLY A 84 15.01 -16.70 -12.34
CA GLY A 84 14.74 -17.86 -11.51
C GLY A 84 13.85 -18.88 -12.24
N PRO A 85 13.12 -19.72 -11.48
CA PRO A 85 12.25 -20.76 -12.03
C PRO A 85 11.14 -20.25 -12.98
N ASP A 86 10.54 -21.15 -13.74
CA ASP A 86 9.46 -20.79 -14.66
C ASP A 86 8.28 -20.14 -13.94
N LEU A 87 7.73 -19.10 -14.57
CA LEU A 87 6.61 -18.30 -14.03
C LEU A 87 5.38 -19.18 -13.72
N GLU A 88 5.13 -20.23 -14.50
CA GLU A 88 4.01 -21.15 -14.26
C GLU A 88 4.12 -21.84 -12.91
N ARG A 89 5.30 -22.39 -12.58
CA ARG A 89 5.57 -23.05 -11.30
C ARG A 89 5.39 -22.08 -10.13
N VAL A 90 5.96 -20.89 -10.24
CA VAL A 90 5.87 -19.86 -9.20
C VAL A 90 4.43 -19.36 -9.04
N SER A 91 3.71 -19.16 -10.15
CA SER A 91 2.32 -18.72 -10.11
C SER A 91 1.37 -19.75 -9.49
N GLY A 92 1.65 -21.05 -9.67
CA GLY A 92 0.95 -22.13 -9.00
C GLY A 92 1.12 -22.04 -7.49
N ALA A 93 2.37 -21.97 -7.02
CA ALA A 93 2.68 -21.84 -5.61
C ALA A 93 2.09 -20.57 -4.96
N ILE A 94 2.12 -19.43 -5.66
CA ILE A 94 1.49 -18.19 -5.18
C ILE A 94 -0.04 -18.36 -5.06
N ARG A 95 -0.70 -19.04 -6.00
CA ARG A 95 -2.16 -19.28 -5.94
C ARG A 95 -2.52 -20.20 -4.79
N ASP A 96 -1.73 -21.22 -4.53
CA ASP A 96 -1.97 -22.14 -3.42
C ASP A 96 -1.78 -21.42 -2.08
N ALA A 97 -0.68 -20.67 -1.94
CA ALA A 97 -0.46 -19.80 -0.78
C ALA A 97 -1.59 -18.76 -0.61
N ALA A 98 -2.14 -18.23 -1.70
CA ALA A 98 -3.26 -17.27 -1.64
C ALA A 98 -4.56 -17.90 -1.12
N ARG A 99 -4.82 -19.18 -1.41
CA ARG A 99 -6.02 -19.90 -0.94
C ARG A 99 -5.95 -20.25 0.53
N GLU A 100 -4.76 -20.47 1.04
CA GLU A 100 -4.51 -20.85 2.44
C GLU A 100 -4.51 -19.64 3.40
N LEU A 101 -4.57 -18.41 2.86
CA LEU A 101 -4.65 -17.19 3.66
C LEU A 101 -6.04 -16.95 4.25
N ASP A 102 -6.31 -17.59 5.39
CA ASP A 102 -7.44 -17.27 6.27
C ASP A 102 -7.12 -16.06 7.17
N GLY A 103 -7.28 -14.84 6.64
CA GLY A 103 -7.29 -13.61 7.44
C GLY A 103 -5.94 -13.02 7.87
N LEU A 104 -5.98 -12.03 8.78
CA LEU A 104 -4.84 -11.25 9.30
C LEU A 104 -3.99 -12.05 10.30
N ASP A 105 -3.61 -13.27 9.94
CA ASP A 105 -2.97 -14.18 10.87
C ASP A 105 -1.44 -14.07 10.83
N PHE A 106 -0.80 -13.99 12.00
CA PHE A 106 0.67 -14.06 12.10
C PHE A 106 1.21 -15.40 11.60
N LEU A 107 0.38 -16.45 11.59
CA LEU A 107 0.69 -17.75 11.00
C LEU A 107 0.99 -17.65 9.50
N ALA A 108 0.38 -16.70 8.79
CA ALA A 108 0.66 -16.45 7.38
C ALA A 108 2.14 -16.14 7.12
N PHE A 109 2.82 -15.47 8.05
CA PHE A 109 4.25 -15.20 7.93
C PHE A 109 5.09 -16.49 7.98
N ARG A 110 4.68 -17.47 8.81
CA ARG A 110 5.36 -18.76 8.92
C ARG A 110 5.17 -19.60 7.66
N GLU A 111 3.94 -19.67 7.14
CA GLU A 111 3.66 -20.37 5.89
C GLU A 111 4.42 -19.75 4.72
N GLN A 112 4.49 -18.41 4.69
CA GLN A 112 5.26 -17.71 3.67
C GLN A 112 6.74 -18.10 3.69
N LEU A 113 7.34 -18.21 4.88
CA LEU A 113 8.70 -18.73 5.04
C LEU A 113 8.83 -20.16 4.49
N GLY A 114 7.87 -21.04 4.75
CA GLY A 114 7.85 -22.41 4.21
C GLY A 114 7.84 -22.43 2.68
N VAL A 115 6.93 -21.66 2.07
CA VAL A 115 6.85 -21.52 0.60
C VAL A 115 8.16 -20.99 0.01
N PHE A 116 8.85 -20.07 0.69
CA PHE A 116 10.15 -19.59 0.24
C PHE A 116 11.27 -20.64 0.32
N PHE A 117 11.27 -21.49 1.35
CA PHE A 117 12.21 -22.60 1.42
C PHE A 117 11.97 -23.60 0.28
N ASP A 118 10.71 -23.83 -0.09
CA ASP A 118 10.34 -24.76 -1.16
C ASP A 118 10.57 -24.19 -2.57
N LEU A 119 10.42 -22.88 -2.76
CA LEU A 119 10.63 -22.18 -4.03
C LEU A 119 12.08 -21.75 -4.28
N GLY A 120 12.90 -21.68 -3.23
CA GLY A 120 14.30 -21.28 -3.30
C GLY A 120 14.55 -19.78 -3.18
N LEU A 121 15.79 -19.42 -2.87
CA LEU A 121 16.23 -18.02 -2.67
C LEU A 121 16.01 -17.15 -3.91
N ASP A 122 16.12 -17.71 -5.11
CA ASP A 122 15.95 -16.96 -6.36
C ASP A 122 14.55 -16.38 -6.50
N VAL A 123 13.52 -17.13 -6.10
CA VAL A 123 12.13 -16.66 -6.12
C VAL A 123 11.91 -15.56 -5.08
N PHE A 124 12.48 -15.71 -3.89
CA PHE A 124 12.43 -14.69 -2.84
C PHE A 124 13.08 -13.38 -3.31
N VAL A 125 14.30 -13.46 -3.86
CA VAL A 125 15.05 -12.29 -4.34
C VAL A 125 14.30 -11.60 -5.49
N ALA A 126 13.81 -12.37 -6.47
CA ALA A 126 13.02 -11.81 -7.57
C ALA A 126 11.74 -11.11 -7.07
N LEU A 127 10.98 -11.73 -6.16
CA LEU A 127 9.78 -11.12 -5.58
C LEU A 127 10.09 -9.80 -4.85
N TRP A 128 11.20 -9.72 -4.12
CA TRP A 128 11.64 -8.49 -3.47
C TRP A 128 12.04 -7.42 -4.49
N ILE A 129 12.83 -7.78 -5.50
CA ILE A 129 13.25 -6.83 -6.55
C ILE A 129 12.02 -6.26 -7.25
N GLY A 130 11.14 -7.13 -7.77
CA GLY A 130 9.95 -6.66 -8.47
C GLY A 130 8.95 -5.95 -7.57
N GLY A 131 8.83 -6.38 -6.31
CA GLY A 131 8.01 -5.70 -5.30
C GLY A 131 8.49 -4.29 -5.00
N LEU A 132 9.80 -4.10 -4.84
CA LEU A 132 10.41 -2.78 -4.63
C LEU A 132 10.32 -1.90 -5.89
N LEU A 133 10.48 -2.46 -7.08
CA LEU A 133 10.32 -1.73 -8.34
C LEU A 133 8.88 -1.24 -8.51
N LEU A 134 7.91 -2.15 -8.41
CA LEU A 134 6.49 -1.83 -8.54
C LEU A 134 6.02 -0.91 -7.42
N GLY A 135 6.45 -1.18 -6.18
CA GLY A 135 6.13 -0.36 -5.02
C GLY A 135 6.69 1.05 -5.11
N SER A 136 7.93 1.21 -5.61
CA SER A 136 8.52 2.53 -5.83
C SER A 136 7.78 3.30 -6.93
N LEU A 137 7.41 2.64 -8.03
CA LEU A 137 6.61 3.23 -9.09
C LEU A 137 5.22 3.67 -8.56
N ALA A 138 4.55 2.78 -7.83
CA ALA A 138 3.26 3.06 -7.23
C ALA A 138 3.33 4.20 -6.22
N ALA A 139 4.39 4.27 -5.40
CA ALA A 139 4.65 5.35 -4.46
C ALA A 139 4.90 6.68 -5.17
N ALA A 140 5.69 6.68 -6.25
CA ALA A 140 5.97 7.87 -7.06
C ALA A 140 4.70 8.45 -7.70
N ILE A 141 3.72 7.60 -8.03
CA ILE A 141 2.42 8.02 -8.56
C ILE A 141 1.48 8.44 -7.41
N SER A 142 1.38 7.64 -6.35
CA SER A 142 0.42 7.85 -5.27
C SER A 142 0.72 9.09 -4.44
N TYR A 143 2.00 9.43 -4.27
CA TYR A 143 2.43 10.61 -3.51
C TYR A 143 1.86 11.93 -4.06
N PRO A 144 2.16 12.35 -5.31
CA PRO A 144 1.64 13.59 -5.86
C PRO A 144 0.13 13.58 -6.01
N LEU A 145 -0.48 12.43 -6.34
CA LEU A 145 -1.94 12.30 -6.43
C LEU A 145 -2.60 12.56 -5.07
N THR A 146 -2.10 11.93 -4.01
CA THR A 146 -2.61 12.11 -2.64
C THR A 146 -2.39 13.54 -2.17
N LEU A 147 -1.21 14.10 -2.40
CA LEU A 147 -0.89 15.46 -2.01
C LEU A 147 -1.86 16.47 -2.67
N ARG A 148 -2.01 16.39 -3.99
CA ARG A 148 -2.93 17.25 -4.75
C ARG A 148 -4.38 17.07 -4.28
N ALA A 149 -4.82 15.83 -4.05
CA ALA A 149 -6.17 15.55 -3.58
C ALA A 149 -6.42 16.16 -2.19
N VAL A 150 -5.53 15.94 -1.22
CA VAL A 150 -5.70 16.45 0.15
C VAL A 150 -5.69 17.97 0.18
N VAL A 151 -4.74 18.62 -0.52
CA VAL A 151 -4.67 20.08 -0.60
C VAL A 151 -5.94 20.67 -1.20
N HIS A 152 -6.36 20.16 -2.37
CA HIS A 152 -7.56 20.64 -3.06
C HIS A 152 -8.83 20.47 -2.22
N LEU A 153 -8.98 19.35 -1.52
CA LEU A 153 -10.13 19.08 -0.68
C LEU A 153 -10.15 19.97 0.58
N ARG A 154 -9.00 20.23 1.20
CA ARG A 154 -8.89 21.14 2.34
C ARG A 154 -9.19 22.59 1.93
N GLU A 155 -8.63 23.06 0.81
CA GLU A 155 -8.92 24.39 0.28
C GLU A 155 -10.39 24.60 -0.06
N ARG A 156 -11.02 23.62 -0.73
CA ARG A 156 -12.46 23.68 -1.07
C ARG A 156 -13.33 23.81 0.18
N ARG A 157 -12.97 23.10 1.27
CA ARG A 157 -13.70 23.18 2.53
C ARG A 157 -13.55 24.53 3.20
N GLU A 158 -12.35 25.10 3.21
CA GLU A 158 -12.13 26.45 3.77
C GLU A 158 -12.87 27.53 2.99
N ARG A 159 -12.82 27.49 1.65
CA ARG A 159 -13.60 28.40 0.79
C ARG A 159 -15.10 28.27 1.06
N GLY A 160 -15.61 27.05 1.24
CA GLY A 160 -17.01 26.78 1.59
C GLY A 160 -17.41 27.33 2.97
N LYS A 161 -16.55 27.20 3.98
CA LYS A 161 -16.77 27.78 5.33
C LYS A 161 -16.80 29.31 5.28
N ARG A 162 -15.87 29.94 4.56
CA ARG A 162 -15.82 31.41 4.40
C ARG A 162 -17.08 31.97 3.72
N ARG A 163 -17.59 31.29 2.69
CA ARG A 163 -18.87 31.65 2.03
C ARG A 163 -20.06 31.57 2.99
N ARG A 164 -20.16 30.50 3.79
CA ARG A 164 -21.23 30.35 4.79
C ARG A 164 -21.19 31.43 5.89
N HIS A 165 -20.00 31.80 6.38
CA HIS A 165 -19.86 32.90 7.34
C HIS A 165 -20.26 34.26 6.78
N ARG A 166 -19.90 34.57 5.52
CA ARG A 166 -20.34 35.81 4.85
C ARG A 166 -21.87 35.87 4.65
N THR A 167 -22.50 34.73 4.36
CA THR A 167 -23.95 34.67 4.15
C THR A 167 -24.73 34.78 5.47
N ARG A 168 -24.20 34.22 6.57
CA ARG A 168 -24.80 34.35 7.92
C ARG A 168 -24.68 35.75 8.51
N ARG A 169 -23.56 36.47 8.26
CA ARG A 169 -23.39 37.87 8.71
C ARG A 169 -24.24 38.90 7.96
N ARG A 170 -24.89 38.52 6.86
CA ARG A 170 -25.72 39.40 6.02
C ARG A 170 -27.23 39.20 6.21
N ARG A 171 -27.65 38.34 7.14
CA ARG A 171 -29.07 38.21 7.49
C ARG A 171 -29.36 39.19 8.65
N PRO A 172 -30.27 40.17 8.45
CA PRO A 172 -30.68 41.12 9.48
C PRO A 172 -31.42 40.43 10.64
#